data_AF-A0A914D7B2-F1
#
_entry.id   AF-A0A914D7B2-F1
#
_cell.length_a   1.000
_cell.length_b   1.000
_cell.length_c   1.000
_cell.angle_alpha   90.00
_cell.angle_beta   90.00
_cell.angle_gamma   90.00
#
_symmetry.space_group_name_H-M   'P 1'
#
loop_
_entity.id
_entity.type
_entity.pdbx_description
1 polymer ?
#
loop_
_entity_poly.entity_id
_entity_poly.type
_entity_poly.pdbx_seq_one_letter_code
_entity_poly.pdbx_strand_id
1 'polypeptide(L)'
;MLLRDTNDSLRINANQGDTLRILVENRGRMASAFLDYKGLNNVTLNGALLQNWFQCGINLTKASVDSLTTSFMEENEEKAVPEKAISTPGVYAGTFSASQLQDTFFDSTGWGKGQLFINGYNLGRYWPLMGPQV
;
A
#
# COMPACT_ATOMS: atom_id res chain seq x y z
N MET A 1 21.52 -1.30 -0.50
CA MET A 1 21.49 0.06 0.08
C MET A 1 20.07 0.58 -0.07
N LEU A 2 19.35 0.86 1.03
CA LEU A 2 18.02 1.46 0.94
C LEU A 2 18.19 2.90 0.46
N LEU A 3 17.82 3.18 -0.78
CA LEU A 3 17.75 4.55 -1.29
C LEU A 3 16.65 5.28 -0.50
N ARG A 4 17.06 6.30 0.26
CA ARG A 4 16.12 7.27 0.83
C ARG A 4 15.95 8.36 -0.20
N ASP A 5 14.72 8.52 -0.65
CA ASP A 5 14.36 9.75 -1.34
C ASP A 5 14.58 10.90 -0.35
N THR A 6 15.32 11.91 -0.79
CA THR A 6 15.65 13.08 0.01
C THR A 6 14.64 14.21 -0.21
N ASN A 7 13.74 14.03 -1.17
CA ASN A 7 12.68 14.99 -1.41
C ASN A 7 11.59 14.82 -0.33
N ASP A 8 11.53 15.81 0.56
CA ASP A 8 10.58 15.89 1.67
C ASP A 8 9.35 16.75 1.33
N SER A 9 9.22 17.17 0.06
CA SER A 9 8.14 18.04 -0.42
C SER A 9 7.46 17.48 -1.66
N LEU A 10 6.14 17.71 -1.76
CA LEU A 10 5.32 17.36 -2.92
C LEU A 10 4.42 18.54 -3.27
N ARG A 11 4.37 18.92 -4.55
CA ARG A 11 3.41 19.91 -5.05
C ARG A 11 2.05 19.25 -5.26
N ILE A 12 1.02 19.84 -4.68
CA ILE A 12 -0.37 19.42 -4.83
C ILE A 12 -1.22 20.60 -5.31
N ASN A 13 -2.29 20.32 -6.04
CA ASN A 13 -3.36 21.28 -6.30
C ASN A 13 -4.44 21.04 -5.25
N ALA A 14 -4.79 22.07 -4.48
CA ALA A 14 -5.80 21.98 -3.43
C ALA A 14 -6.57 23.30 -3.32
N ASN A 15 -7.87 23.20 -3.07
CA ASN A 15 -8.74 24.30 -2.72
C ASN A 15 -8.99 24.33 -1.21
N GLN A 16 -9.48 25.47 -0.72
CA GLN A 16 -9.91 25.57 0.67
C GLN A 16 -11.07 24.59 0.93
N GLY A 17 -10.93 23.76 1.97
CA GLY A 17 -11.92 22.75 2.35
C GLY A 17 -11.63 21.36 1.79
N ASP A 18 -10.64 21.21 0.90
CA ASP A 18 -10.24 19.89 0.40
C ASP A 18 -9.70 18.99 1.54
N THR A 19 -9.99 17.70 1.44
CA THR A 19 -9.48 16.70 2.39
C THR A 19 -8.12 16.18 1.95
N LEU A 20 -7.08 16.47 2.73
CA LEU A 20 -5.76 15.86 2.55
C LEU A 20 -5.72 14.47 3.21
N ARG A 21 -5.38 13.44 2.43
CA ARG A 21 -5.11 12.08 2.94
C ARG A 21 -3.67 11.70 2.60
N ILE A 22 -2.93 11.21 3.59
CA ILE A 22 -1.57 10.72 3.42
C ILE A 22 -1.52 9.26 3.87
N LEU A 23 -1.24 8.35 2.93
CA LEU A 23 -0.97 6.95 3.25
C LEU A 23 0.53 6.78 3.48
N VAL A 24 0.90 6.31 4.67
CA VAL A 24 2.30 6.17 5.08
C VAL A 24 2.64 4.70 5.25
N GLU A 25 3.54 4.20 4.41
CA GLU A 25 4.01 2.81 4.49
C GLU A 25 5.25 2.68 5.38
N ASN A 26 5.20 1.80 6.37
CA ASN A 26 6.38 1.35 7.09
C ASN A 26 7.10 0.22 6.32
N ARG A 27 8.18 0.60 5.60
CA ARG A 27 9.03 -0.34 4.83
C ARG A 27 9.96 -1.24 5.66
N GLY A 28 9.84 -1.23 6.99
CA GLY A 28 10.72 -1.95 7.91
C GLY A 28 11.69 -1.01 8.61
N ARG A 29 12.13 -1.44 9.80
CA ARG A 29 13.15 -0.73 10.57
C ARG A 29 14.53 -1.17 10.16
N MET A 30 15.49 -0.24 10.20
CA MET A 30 16.90 -0.59 10.08
C MET A 30 17.30 -1.51 11.23
N ALA A 31 17.81 -2.70 10.91
CA ALA A 31 18.22 -3.66 11.92
C ALA A 31 19.36 -3.15 12.82
N SER A 32 20.19 -2.25 12.30
CA SER A 32 21.34 -1.67 13.01
C SER A 32 21.06 -0.35 13.72
N ALA A 33 19.85 0.22 13.60
CA ALA A 33 19.52 1.48 14.24
C ALA A 33 18.66 1.26 15.48
N PHE A 34 19.07 1.84 16.60
CA PHE A 34 18.31 1.79 17.86
C PHE A 34 17.04 2.66 17.83
N LEU A 35 17.00 3.71 17.00
CA LEU A 35 15.87 4.62 16.85
C LEU A 35 15.54 4.84 15.38
N ASP A 36 14.46 4.22 14.92
CA ASP A 36 13.95 4.35 13.56
C ASP A 36 12.42 4.49 13.62
N TYR A 37 11.99 5.69 14.06
CA TYR A 37 10.57 6.06 14.09
C TYR A 37 10.01 6.08 12.67
N LYS A 38 8.73 5.70 12.56
CA LYS A 38 7.99 5.59 11.30
C LYS A 38 6.72 6.41 11.42
N GLY A 39 6.19 6.85 10.29
CA GLY A 39 5.05 7.76 10.25
C GLY A 39 5.45 9.12 9.69
N LEU A 40 4.68 10.13 10.09
CA LEU A 40 4.89 11.53 9.68
C LEU A 40 5.34 12.35 10.88
N ASN A 41 6.19 13.34 10.59
CA ASN A 41 6.43 14.47 11.47
C ASN A 41 5.51 15.64 11.06
N ASN A 42 5.83 16.85 11.49
CA ASN A 42 5.13 18.07 11.07
C ASN A 42 5.03 18.15 9.54
N VAL A 43 3.81 18.34 9.05
CA VAL A 43 3.52 18.58 7.63
C VAL A 43 3.15 20.05 7.48
N THR A 44 3.72 20.71 6.49
CA THR A 44 3.40 22.11 6.16
C THR A 44 2.78 22.23 4.78
N LEU A 45 1.89 23.21 4.60
CA LEU A 45 1.34 23.61 3.30
C LEU A 45 1.63 25.09 3.10
N ASN A 46 2.43 25.42 2.08
CA ASN A 46 2.91 26.79 1.82
C ASN A 46 3.56 27.43 3.07
N GLY A 47 4.32 26.64 3.83
CA GLY A 47 5.02 27.08 5.05
C GLY A 47 4.16 27.12 6.32
N ALA A 48 2.83 26.97 6.22
CA ALA A 48 1.95 26.90 7.38
C ALA A 48 1.84 25.46 7.91
N LEU A 49 1.97 25.28 9.23
CA LEU A 49 1.83 23.97 9.88
C LEU A 49 0.38 23.46 9.80
N LEU A 50 0.20 22.25 9.28
CA LEU A 50 -1.09 21.56 9.27
C LEU A 50 -1.31 20.83 10.62
N GLN A 51 -2.50 21.03 11.19
CA GLN A 51 -2.90 20.50 12.49
C GLN A 51 -4.23 19.72 12.39
N ASN A 52 -4.70 19.18 13.51
CA ASN A 52 -5.99 18.48 13.63
C ASN A 52 -6.10 17.22 12.75
N TRP A 53 -5.04 16.41 12.74
CA TRP A 53 -4.99 15.15 12.00
C TRP A 53 -5.89 14.09 12.62
N PHE A 54 -6.70 13.44 11.79
CA PHE A 54 -7.24 12.11 12.09
C PHE A 54 -6.23 11.06 11.62
N GLN A 55 -5.90 10.11 12.50
CA GLN A 55 -4.93 9.05 12.20
C GLN A 55 -5.57 7.69 12.43
N CYS A 56 -5.44 6.79 11.46
CA CYS A 56 -5.87 5.41 11.57
C CYS A 56 -4.77 4.47 11.08
N GLY A 57 -4.56 3.37 11.82
CA GLY A 57 -3.70 2.29 11.39
C GLY A 57 -4.47 1.33 10.48
N ILE A 58 -3.81 0.87 9.41
CA ILE A 58 -4.34 -0.21 8.58
C ILE A 58 -3.84 -1.53 9.17
N ASN A 59 -4.76 -2.32 9.72
CA ASN A 59 -4.44 -3.62 10.29
C ASN A 59 -4.62 -4.72 9.24
N LEU A 60 -3.51 -5.28 8.77
CA LEU A 60 -3.49 -6.35 7.76
C LEU A 60 -3.23 -7.71 8.41
N THR A 61 -3.99 -8.06 9.45
CA THR A 61 -3.98 -9.43 9.99
C THR A 61 -4.61 -10.40 9.01
N LYS A 62 -4.32 -11.71 9.15
CA LYS A 62 -5.01 -12.74 8.38
C LYS A 62 -6.53 -12.61 8.48
N ALA A 63 -7.08 -12.42 9.68
CA ALA A 63 -8.52 -12.27 9.87
C ALA A 63 -9.09 -11.03 9.16
N SER A 64 -8.37 -9.91 9.19
CA SER A 64 -8.77 -8.68 8.49
C SER A 64 -8.74 -8.87 6.97
N VAL A 65 -7.72 -9.55 6.44
CA VAL A 65 -7.60 -9.84 5.01
C VAL A 65 -8.65 -10.86 4.55
N ASP A 66 -8.88 -11.92 5.33
CA ASP A 66 -9.93 -12.90 5.06
C ASP A 66 -11.30 -12.21 4.99
N SER A 67 -11.62 -11.36 5.99
CA SER A 67 -12.87 -10.59 6.02
C SER A 67 -13.02 -9.65 4.82
N LEU A 68 -11.96 -8.96 4.42
CA LEU A 68 -11.96 -8.11 3.22
C LEU A 68 -12.21 -8.94 1.96
N THR A 69 -11.55 -10.09 1.86
CA THR A 69 -11.70 -10.98 0.70
C THR A 69 -13.14 -11.48 0.59
N THR A 70 -13.76 -11.91 1.70
CA THR A 70 -15.17 -12.31 1.72
C THR A 70 -16.07 -11.17 1.25
N SER A 71 -15.88 -9.95 1.75
CA SER A 71 -16.69 -8.80 1.30
C SER A 71 -16.52 -8.50 -0.19
N PHE A 72 -15.32 -8.66 -0.75
CA PHE A 72 -15.09 -8.52 -2.20
C PHE A 72 -15.80 -9.61 -3.02
N MET A 73 -15.85 -10.84 -2.52
CA MET A 73 -16.52 -11.94 -3.23
C MET A 73 -18.06 -11.86 -3.12
N GLU A 74 -18.59 -11.27 -2.05
CA GLU A 74 -20.03 -11.05 -1.88
C GLU A 74 -20.56 -9.92 -2.79
N GLU A 75 -19.73 -8.93 -3.09
CA GLU A 75 -19.98 -7.93 -4.13
C GLU A 75 -19.87 -8.59 -5.52
N ASN A 76 -20.94 -9.27 -5.96
CA ASN A 76 -21.07 -10.00 -7.24
C ASN A 76 -21.08 -9.12 -8.51
N GLU A 77 -20.38 -7.99 -8.50
CA GLU A 77 -20.21 -7.13 -9.67
C GLU A 77 -18.74 -7.10 -10.07
N GLU A 78 -18.44 -7.55 -11.30
CA GLU A 78 -17.20 -7.15 -11.97
C GLU A 78 -17.23 -5.63 -12.15
N LYS A 79 -16.75 -4.91 -11.14
CA LYS A 79 -16.54 -3.48 -11.26
C LYS A 79 -15.30 -3.29 -12.11
N ALA A 80 -15.51 -2.90 -13.37
CA ALA A 80 -14.43 -2.46 -14.24
C ALA A 80 -13.59 -1.43 -13.47
N VAL A 81 -12.31 -1.75 -13.23
CA VAL A 81 -11.38 -0.82 -12.59
C VAL A 81 -11.25 0.37 -13.52
N PRO A 82 -11.69 1.58 -13.13
CA PRO A 82 -11.53 2.75 -13.97
C PRO A 82 -10.04 2.93 -14.27
N GLU A 83 -9.70 3.26 -15.52
CA GLU A 83 -8.29 3.44 -15.94
C GLU A 83 -7.52 4.44 -15.04
N LYS A 84 -8.25 5.42 -14.46
CA LYS A 84 -7.73 6.37 -13.47
C LYS A 84 -7.49 5.80 -12.06
N ALA A 85 -8.17 4.74 -11.65
CA ALA A 85 -8.04 4.12 -10.33
C ALA A 85 -6.66 3.46 -10.12
N ILE A 86 -5.96 3.14 -11.21
CA ILE A 86 -4.61 2.54 -11.21
C ILE A 86 -3.58 3.46 -10.53
N SER A 87 -3.84 4.77 -10.46
CA SER A 87 -2.93 5.76 -9.85
C SER A 87 -3.14 5.98 -8.34
N THR A 88 -4.17 5.36 -7.74
CA THR A 88 -4.46 5.49 -6.30
C THR A 88 -4.19 4.19 -5.56
N PRO A 89 -3.72 4.23 -4.30
CA PRO A 89 -3.61 3.02 -3.49
C PRO A 89 -4.96 2.29 -3.40
N GLY A 90 -4.96 1.00 -3.68
CA GLY A 90 -6.17 0.18 -3.71
C GLY A 90 -5.89 -1.26 -3.30
N VAL A 91 -6.96 -2.00 -3.01
CA VAL A 91 -6.93 -3.43 -2.73
C VAL A 91 -7.51 -4.16 -3.94
N TYR A 92 -6.77 -5.15 -4.43
CA TYR A 92 -7.17 -6.00 -5.54
C TYR A 92 -7.28 -7.43 -5.00
N ALA A 93 -8.40 -8.09 -5.28
CA ALA A 93 -8.69 -9.44 -4.81
C ALA A 93 -9.23 -10.28 -5.97
N GLY A 94 -9.00 -11.58 -5.91
CA GLY A 94 -9.45 -12.53 -6.90
C GLY A 94 -9.25 -13.96 -6.44
N THR A 95 -9.78 -14.91 -7.20
CA THR A 95 -9.64 -16.34 -6.96
C THR A 95 -9.08 -17.03 -8.19
N PHE A 96 -8.38 -18.14 -7.97
CA PHE A 96 -7.94 -19.02 -9.03
C PHE A 96 -8.01 -20.47 -8.51
N SER A 97 -8.09 -21.42 -9.43
CA SER A 97 -8.03 -22.85 -9.11
C SER A 97 -6.69 -23.43 -9.54
N ALA A 98 -6.08 -24.25 -8.69
CA ALA A 98 -4.87 -24.99 -9.00
C ALA A 98 -5.19 -26.50 -8.98
N SER A 99 -4.88 -27.20 -10.06
CA SER A 99 -5.10 -28.66 -10.18
C SER A 99 -4.07 -29.49 -9.40
N GLN A 100 -2.90 -28.91 -9.12
CA GLN A 100 -1.82 -29.51 -8.34
C GLN A 100 -1.19 -28.46 -7.43
N LEU A 101 -0.79 -28.89 -6.23
CA LEU A 101 -0.02 -28.06 -5.29
C LEU A 101 1.46 -28.19 -5.62
N GLN A 102 2.07 -27.09 -6.04
CA GLN A 102 3.50 -27.00 -6.34
C GLN A 102 4.01 -25.63 -5.93
N ASP A 103 5.32 -25.54 -5.70
CA ASP A 103 5.98 -24.25 -5.53
C ASP A 103 5.84 -23.42 -6.80
N THR A 104 5.65 -22.12 -6.63
CA THR A 104 5.50 -21.17 -7.73
C THR A 104 5.99 -19.79 -7.30
N PHE A 105 6.08 -18.88 -8.27
CA PHE A 105 6.47 -17.50 -8.06
C PHE A 105 5.36 -16.57 -8.56
N PHE A 106 5.09 -15.53 -7.79
CA PHE A 106 4.22 -14.44 -8.23
C PHE A 106 5.03 -13.50 -9.13
N ASP A 107 4.66 -13.41 -10.40
CA ASP A 107 5.21 -12.41 -11.33
C ASP A 107 4.50 -11.07 -11.08
N SER A 108 5.26 -10.12 -10.54
CA SER A 108 4.75 -8.78 -10.25
C SER A 108 4.86 -7.81 -11.44
N THR A 109 5.24 -8.28 -12.63
CA THR A 109 5.35 -7.44 -13.83
C THR A 109 4.04 -6.70 -14.12
N GLY A 110 4.14 -5.39 -14.37
CA GLY A 110 3.00 -4.51 -14.61
C GLY A 110 2.35 -3.94 -13.33
N TRP A 111 2.70 -4.45 -12.14
CA TRP A 111 2.27 -3.87 -10.87
C TRP A 111 3.14 -2.67 -10.46
N GLY A 112 2.59 -1.82 -9.58
CA GLY A 112 3.33 -0.73 -8.95
C GLY A 112 4.18 -1.20 -7.77
N LYS A 113 3.70 -0.96 -6.55
CA LYS A 113 4.34 -1.39 -5.30
C LYS A 113 3.27 -1.76 -4.30
N GLY A 114 3.47 -2.85 -3.56
CA GLY A 114 2.47 -3.28 -2.59
C GLY A 114 2.88 -4.50 -1.79
N GLN A 115 1.86 -5.16 -1.24
CA GLN A 115 1.97 -6.34 -0.39
C GLN A 115 1.10 -7.46 -0.98
N LEU A 116 1.61 -8.68 -1.05
CA LEU A 116 0.88 -9.83 -1.58
C LEU A 116 0.34 -10.71 -0.45
N PHE A 117 -0.92 -11.12 -0.60
CA PHE A 117 -1.54 -12.13 0.25
C PHE A 117 -2.12 -13.27 -0.60
N ILE A 118 -1.93 -14.51 -0.16
CA ILE A 118 -2.57 -15.69 -0.76
C ILE A 118 -3.19 -16.50 0.38
N ASN A 119 -4.49 -16.80 0.29
CA ASN A 119 -5.24 -17.52 1.33
C ASN A 119 -5.09 -16.89 2.74
N GLY A 120 -4.99 -15.56 2.79
CA GLY A 120 -4.79 -14.77 4.01
C GLY A 120 -3.36 -14.76 4.57
N TYR A 121 -2.42 -15.49 3.97
CA TYR A 121 -1.00 -15.46 4.34
C TYR A 121 -0.30 -14.29 3.65
N ASN A 122 0.48 -13.51 4.40
CA ASN A 122 1.27 -12.41 3.85
C ASN A 122 2.59 -12.95 3.25
N LEU A 123 2.72 -12.91 1.93
CA LEU A 123 3.88 -13.43 1.21
C LEU A 123 5.03 -12.41 1.11
N GLY A 124 4.77 -11.14 1.42
CA GLY A 124 5.79 -10.10 1.42
C GLY A 124 5.47 -8.94 0.49
N ARG A 125 6.48 -8.08 0.33
CA ARG A 125 6.42 -6.85 -0.48
C ARG A 125 6.85 -7.15 -1.90
N TYR A 126 6.24 -6.47 -2.87
CA TYR A 126 6.72 -6.42 -4.25
C TYR A 126 6.99 -4.98 -4.67
N TRP A 127 7.99 -4.78 -5.54
CA TRP A 127 8.28 -3.48 -6.15
C TRP A 127 9.04 -3.63 -7.49
N PRO A 128 8.39 -4.17 -8.53
CA PRO A 128 9.00 -4.46 -9.82
C PRO A 128 9.63 -3.22 -10.48
N LEU A 129 9.06 -2.03 -10.27
CA LEU A 129 9.58 -0.77 -10.81
C LEU A 129 10.99 -0.42 -10.31
N MET A 130 11.35 -0.87 -9.10
CA MET A 130 12.69 -0.64 -8.54
C MET A 130 13.59 -1.87 -8.65
N GLY A 131 13.01 -3.08 -8.68
CA GLY A 131 13.75 -4.34 -8.72
C GLY A 131 14.65 -4.57 -7.49
N PRO A 132 15.60 -5.54 -7.54
CA PRO A 132 15.83 -6.48 -8.64
C PRO A 132 14.89 -7.70 -8.64
N GLN A 133 14.11 -7.88 -7.58
CA GLN A 133 13.10 -8.94 -7.49
C GLN A 133 11.86 -8.53 -8.28
N VAL A 134 11.42 -9.39 -9.20
CA VAL A 134 10.21 -9.25 -10.02
C VAL A 134 9.34 -10.49 -9.91
#